data_AF-A0A817P2F4-F1
#
_entry.id   AF-A0A817P2F4-F1
#
_cell.length_a   1.000
_cell.length_b   1.000
_cell.length_c   1.000
_cell.angle_alpha   90.00
_cell.angle_beta   90.00
_cell.angle_gamma   90.00
#
_symmetry.space_group_name_H-M   'P 1'
#
loop_
_entity.id
_entity.type
_entity.pdbx_description
1 polymer ?
#
loop_
_entity_poly.entity_id
_entity_poly.type
_entity_poly.pdbx_seq_one_letter_code
_entity_poly.pdbx_strand_id
1 'polypeptide(L)'
;MATFIPFEYDGCNRVPSLVPDINLFNPDTVDTDNWAQTFMDVGAKYAILVAKHNCGFTTWPTQVKFQLTTNETILYNYSILYSPISDTDLVSRFVDSCQQVEIKTGLYYSIIWNNWLNCFCLI
;
A
#
# COMPACT_ATOMS: atom_id res chain seq x y z
N MET A 1 8.25 9.99 -7.78
CA MET A 1 8.66 9.46 -9.09
C MET A 1 7.96 8.12 -9.25
N ALA A 2 6.98 8.00 -10.14
CA ALA A 2 6.38 6.70 -10.45
C ALA A 2 7.37 5.97 -11.35
N THR A 3 8.07 4.98 -10.80
CA THR A 3 8.95 4.11 -11.58
C THR A 3 8.06 3.27 -12.48
N PHE A 4 8.21 3.38 -13.80
CA PHE A 4 7.64 2.41 -14.73
C PHE A 4 8.30 1.07 -14.43
N ILE A 5 7.55 0.18 -13.78
CA ILE A 5 7.98 -1.20 -13.54
C ILE A 5 7.61 -1.97 -14.82
N PRO A 6 8.59 -2.53 -15.56
CA PRO A 6 8.30 -3.33 -16.75
C PRO A 6 7.28 -4.44 -16.42
N PHE A 7 6.45 -4.83 -17.38
CA PHE A 7 5.35 -5.80 -17.19
C PHE A 7 5.79 -7.13 -16.54
N GLU A 8 7.03 -7.53 -16.78
CA GLU A 8 7.69 -8.71 -16.18
C GLU A 8 7.99 -8.57 -14.68
N TYR A 9 8.07 -7.34 -14.15
CA TYR A 9 8.27 -7.01 -12.74
C TYR A 9 7.02 -6.44 -12.07
N ASP A 10 6.00 -6.03 -12.83
CA ASP A 10 4.67 -5.68 -12.30
C ASP A 10 3.98 -6.99 -11.91
N GLY A 11 4.29 -7.45 -10.70
CA GLY A 11 3.93 -8.78 -10.19
C GLY A 11 2.43 -9.06 -10.08
N CYS A 12 1.55 -8.15 -10.49
CA CYS A 12 0.11 -8.31 -10.30
C CYS A 12 -0.70 -7.96 -11.56
N ASN A 13 -0.33 -8.59 -12.68
CA ASN A 13 -0.96 -8.40 -13.98
C ASN A 13 -2.08 -9.41 -14.29
N ARG A 14 -3.14 -9.46 -13.45
CA ARG A 14 -4.27 -10.42 -13.56
C ARG A 14 -3.92 -11.90 -13.45
N VAL A 15 -2.70 -12.24 -13.04
CA VAL A 15 -2.29 -13.63 -12.81
C VAL A 15 -2.28 -13.85 -11.30
N PRO A 16 -3.23 -14.62 -10.73
CA PRO A 16 -3.31 -14.83 -9.29
C PRO A 16 -2.05 -15.47 -8.70
N SER A 17 -1.35 -16.31 -9.49
CA SER A 17 -0.11 -16.96 -9.05
C SER A 17 1.08 -16.01 -8.92
N LEU A 18 0.96 -14.75 -9.34
CA LEU A 18 2.03 -13.76 -9.23
C LEU A 18 1.88 -12.88 -7.99
N VAL A 19 0.82 -13.04 -7.19
CA VAL A 19 0.68 -12.29 -5.92
C VAL A 19 1.90 -12.56 -5.03
N PRO A 20 2.69 -11.52 -4.69
CA PRO A 20 3.90 -11.71 -3.90
C PRO A 20 3.61 -12.26 -2.50
N ASP A 21 4.52 -13.08 -1.99
CA ASP A 21 4.52 -13.50 -0.59
C ASP A 21 4.61 -12.27 0.34
N ILE A 22 3.78 -12.23 1.38
CA ILE A 22 3.73 -11.14 2.35
C ILE A 22 5.10 -10.90 3.01
N ASN A 23 5.90 -11.96 3.20
CA ASN A 23 7.20 -11.88 3.85
C ASN A 23 8.25 -11.09 3.04
N LEU A 24 7.99 -10.85 1.75
CA LEU A 24 8.86 -10.01 0.91
C LEU A 24 8.79 -8.53 1.29
N PHE A 25 7.72 -8.10 1.94
CA PHE A 25 7.60 -6.73 2.44
C PHE A 25 8.34 -6.59 3.77
N ASN A 26 9.66 -6.44 3.69
CA ASN A 26 10.54 -6.26 4.85
C ASN A 26 11.63 -5.19 4.57
N PRO A 27 11.25 -3.91 4.47
CA PRO A 27 12.23 -2.84 4.26
C PRO A 27 13.15 -2.72 5.49
N ASP A 28 14.46 -2.70 5.25
CA ASP A 28 15.47 -2.55 6.32
C ASP A 28 15.34 -1.21 7.07
N THR A 29 14.89 -0.16 6.37
CA THR A 29 14.72 1.17 6.96
C THR A 29 13.53 1.87 6.33
N VAL A 30 12.60 2.29 7.18
CA VAL A 30 11.47 3.14 6.82
C VAL A 30 11.57 4.39 7.67
N ASP A 31 11.84 5.53 7.04
CA ASP A 31 11.96 6.83 7.68
C ASP A 31 11.11 7.85 6.91
N THR A 32 9.88 8.04 7.37
CA THR A 32 8.91 8.96 6.76
C THR A 32 9.23 10.42 7.04
N ASP A 33 10.01 10.71 8.10
CA ASP A 33 10.46 12.07 8.42
C ASP A 33 11.49 12.53 7.40
N ASN A 34 12.43 11.65 7.02
CA ASN A 34 13.37 11.93 5.95
C ASN A 34 12.66 12.16 4.60
N TRP A 35 11.58 11.42 4.32
CA TRP A 35 10.78 11.66 3.11
C TRP A 35 10.11 13.04 3.17
N ALA A 36 9.52 13.39 4.30
CA ALA A 36 8.87 14.69 4.52
C ALA A 36 9.87 15.86 4.38
N GLN A 37 11.07 15.72 4.95
CA GLN A 37 12.15 16.68 4.78
C GLN A 37 12.56 16.82 3.30
N THR A 38 12.70 15.69 2.60
CA THR A 38 12.99 15.71 1.16
C THR A 38 11.91 16.46 0.38
N PHE A 39 10.63 16.30 0.73
CA PHE A 39 9.53 17.03 0.11
C PHE A 39 9.62 18.54 0.34
N MET A 40 10.01 18.96 1.55
CA MET A 40 10.27 20.36 1.87
C MET A 40 11.42 20.94 1.05
N ASP A 41 12.54 20.21 0.97
CA ASP A 41 13.76 20.67 0.30
C ASP A 41 13.53 20.89 -1.21
N VAL A 42 12.65 20.10 -1.83
CA VAL A 42 12.25 20.28 -3.23
C VAL A 42 11.09 21.26 -3.43
N GLY A 43 10.59 21.87 -2.35
CA GLY A 43 9.50 22.85 -2.38
C GLY A 43 8.13 22.26 -2.70
N ALA A 44 7.92 20.96 -2.46
CA ALA A 44 6.62 20.31 -2.68
C ALA A 44 5.53 20.93 -1.80
N LYS A 45 4.28 20.86 -2.26
CA LYS A 45 3.10 21.36 -1.52
C LYS A 45 2.17 20.26 -1.08
N TYR A 46 2.32 19.08 -1.67
CA TYR A 46 1.57 17.90 -1.33
C TYR A 46 2.38 16.63 -1.63
N ALA A 47 2.07 15.56 -0.93
CA ALA A 47 2.62 14.24 -1.14
C ALA A 47 1.51 13.19 -1.12
N ILE A 48 1.61 12.17 -1.98
CA ILE A 48 0.61 11.10 -2.10
C ILE A 48 1.30 9.75 -1.86
N LEU A 49 0.80 8.99 -0.89
CA LEU A 49 1.27 7.63 -0.60
C LEU A 49 0.37 6.59 -1.27
N VAL A 50 0.97 5.57 -1.87
CA VAL A 50 0.25 4.37 -2.34
C VAL A 50 -0.11 3.52 -1.12
N ALA A 51 -1.30 3.71 -0.58
CA ALA A 51 -1.81 2.91 0.52
C ALA A 51 -2.08 1.47 0.07
N LYS A 52 -2.66 1.31 -1.14
CA LYS A 52 -2.93 0.02 -1.77
C LYS A 52 -2.86 0.11 -3.29
N HIS A 53 -2.04 -0.76 -3.91
CA HIS A 53 -1.96 -0.90 -5.37
C HIS A 53 -2.83 -2.06 -5.91
N ASN A 54 -2.62 -2.47 -7.17
CA ASN A 54 -3.33 -3.56 -7.87
C ASN A 54 -3.16 -4.94 -7.22
N CYS A 55 -2.01 -5.24 -6.60
CA CYS A 55 -1.78 -6.48 -5.88
C CYS A 55 -2.77 -6.69 -4.74
N GLY A 56 -3.21 -5.59 -4.13
CA GLY A 56 -4.08 -5.61 -2.97
C GLY A 56 -3.35 -5.47 -1.64
N PHE A 57 -2.01 -5.47 -1.59
CA PHE A 57 -1.28 -5.31 -0.33
C PHE A 57 -1.58 -3.94 0.28
N THR A 58 -1.98 -3.92 1.56
CA THR A 58 -2.23 -2.67 2.29
C THR A 58 -1.06 -2.33 3.20
N THR A 59 -0.53 -1.11 3.07
CA THR A 59 0.62 -0.62 3.87
C THR A 59 0.23 -0.13 5.27
N TRP A 60 -1.01 -0.39 5.70
CA TRP A 60 -1.51 -0.14 7.05
C TRP A 60 -2.14 -1.43 7.61
N PRO A 61 -2.19 -1.60 8.95
CA PRO A 61 -2.72 -2.78 9.61
C PRO A 61 -4.26 -2.80 9.57
N THR A 62 -4.81 -3.08 8.38
CA THR A 62 -6.25 -3.13 8.16
C THR A 62 -6.94 -4.21 8.99
N GLN A 63 -8.14 -3.91 9.49
CA GLN A 63 -8.99 -4.83 10.25
C GLN A 63 -10.33 -5.11 9.55
N VAL A 64 -10.39 -4.80 8.25
CA VAL A 64 -11.62 -4.94 7.46
C VAL A 64 -12.02 -6.41 7.36
N LYS A 65 -13.27 -6.70 7.74
CA LYS A 65 -13.93 -7.98 7.52
C LYS A 65 -14.95 -7.84 6.41
N PHE A 66 -15.03 -8.83 5.54
CA PHE A 66 -15.99 -8.85 4.44
C PHE A 66 -16.37 -10.29 4.09
N GLN A 67 -17.52 -10.44 3.45
CA GLN A 67 -18.03 -11.74 3.02
C GLN A 67 -17.61 -12.02 1.58
N LEU A 68 -17.10 -13.22 1.33
CA LEU A 68 -16.79 -13.74 0.02
C LEU A 68 -18.06 -14.24 -0.69
N THR A 69 -17.96 -14.46 -1.99
CA THR A 69 -19.03 -15.10 -2.79
C THR A 69 -19.32 -16.54 -2.35
N THR A 70 -18.41 -17.17 -1.59
CA THR A 70 -18.58 -18.48 -0.95
C THR A 70 -19.42 -18.42 0.33
N ASN A 71 -19.92 -17.24 0.71
CA ASN A 71 -20.59 -16.91 1.99
C ASN A 71 -19.68 -16.93 3.23
N GLU A 72 -18.38 -17.13 3.06
CA GLU A 72 -17.42 -17.07 4.15
C GLU A 72 -17.07 -15.63 4.49
N THR A 73 -17.09 -15.28 5.78
CA THR A 73 -16.59 -13.98 6.25
C THR A 73 -15.11 -14.12 6.59
N ILE A 74 -14.27 -13.36 5.89
CA ILE A 74 -12.83 -13.34 6.12
C ILE A 74 -12.38 -11.97 6.62
N LEU A 75 -11.27 -11.98 7.37
CA LEU A 75 -10.50 -10.78 7.66
C LEU A 75 -9.54 -10.53 6.50
N TYR A 76 -9.40 -9.28 6.06
CA TYR A 76 -8.44 -8.94 5.01
C TYR A 76 -7.01 -9.17 5.50
N ASN A 77 -6.38 -10.24 5.01
CA ASN A 77 -5.12 -10.78 5.51
C ASN A 77 -3.92 -10.56 4.59
N TYR A 78 -4.04 -9.70 3.59
CA TYR A 78 -2.93 -9.31 2.71
C TYR A 78 -2.48 -7.88 3.02
N SER A 79 -1.89 -7.70 4.20
CA SER A 79 -1.54 -6.40 4.76
C SER A 79 -0.23 -6.44 5.55
N ILE A 80 0.32 -5.25 5.84
CA ILE A 80 1.51 -5.07 6.66
C ILE A 80 1.41 -5.77 8.03
N LEU A 81 0.20 -5.92 8.57
CA LEU A 81 -0.07 -6.63 9.84
C LEU A 81 0.43 -8.07 9.84
N TYR A 82 0.53 -8.70 8.67
CA TYR A 82 0.99 -10.07 8.51
C TYR A 82 2.42 -10.17 7.96
N SER A 83 3.12 -9.04 7.82
CA SER A 83 4.50 -8.96 7.35
C SER A 83 5.50 -8.95 8.52
N PRO A 84 6.82 -9.09 8.25
CA PRO A 84 7.86 -9.00 9.28
C PRO A 84 7.85 -7.70 10.09
N ILE A 85 7.27 -6.62 9.56
CA ILE A 85 7.13 -5.31 10.22
C ILE A 85 5.68 -5.03 10.63
N SER A 86 5.04 -6.00 11.30
CA SER A 86 3.61 -5.99 11.65
C SER A 86 3.17 -4.93 12.66
N ASP A 87 4.12 -4.34 13.38
CA ASP A 87 3.92 -3.23 14.32
C ASP A 87 3.89 -1.86 13.62
N THR A 88 4.14 -1.82 12.31
CA THR A 88 4.23 -0.58 11.53
C THR A 88 2.90 -0.25 10.85
N ASP A 89 2.45 1.01 11.02
CA ASP A 89 1.46 1.63 10.14
C ASP A 89 2.14 2.70 9.28
N LEU A 90 2.44 2.34 8.02
CA LEU A 90 3.15 3.25 7.11
C LEU A 90 2.27 4.45 6.72
N VAL A 91 0.95 4.26 6.65
CA VAL A 91 0.02 5.33 6.30
C VAL A 91 -0.01 6.39 7.41
N SER A 92 -0.17 5.98 8.67
CA SER A 92 -0.13 6.92 9.80
C SER A 92 1.21 7.64 9.86
N ARG A 93 2.33 6.89 9.85
CA ARG A 93 3.67 7.48 9.91
C ARG A 93 3.91 8.51 8.81
N PHE A 94 3.52 8.20 7.56
CA PHE A 94 3.64 9.13 6.45
C PHE A 94 2.80 10.40 6.65
N VAL A 95 1.55 10.25 7.10
CA VAL A 95 0.65 11.37 7.34
C VAL A 95 1.19 12.27 8.45
N ASP A 96 1.63 11.67 9.55
CA ASP A 96 2.17 12.36 10.72
C ASP A 96 3.43 13.16 10.35
N SER A 97 4.39 12.53 9.66
CA SER A 97 5.62 13.18 9.19
C SER A 97 5.35 14.37 8.26
N CYS A 98 4.43 14.21 7.30
CA CYS A 98 4.10 15.29 6.37
C CYS A 98 3.35 16.44 7.06
N GLN A 99 2.50 16.15 8.05
CA GLN A 99 1.78 17.17 8.82
C GLN A 99 2.74 18.05 9.63
N GLN A 100 3.79 17.47 10.21
CA GLN A 100 4.80 18.22 10.98
C GLN A 100 5.52 19.28 10.14
N VAL A 101 5.64 19.08 8.84
CA VAL A 101 6.28 20.01 7.90
C VAL A 101 5.28 20.74 6.98
N GLU A 102 3.99 20.75 7.34
CA GLU A 102 2.92 21.44 6.60
C GLU A 102 2.74 21.01 5.13
N ILE A 103 3.14 19.78 4.79
CA ILE A 103 2.89 19.18 3.48
C ILE A 103 1.49 18.57 3.46
N LYS A 104 0.66 18.95 2.47
CA LYS A 104 -0.68 18.36 2.29
C LYS A 104 -0.56 16.89 1.90
N THR A 105 -1.29 16.02 2.59
CA THR A 105 -1.22 14.57 2.34
C THR A 105 -2.40 14.07 1.52
N GLY A 106 -2.13 13.10 0.66
CA GLY A 106 -3.14 12.32 -0.05
C GLY A 106 -2.81 10.83 0.00
N LEU A 107 -3.82 10.00 -0.20
CA LEU A 107 -3.66 8.55 -0.29
C LEU A 107 -4.17 8.07 -1.64
N TYR A 108 -3.35 7.27 -2.31
CA TYR A 108 -3.75 6.51 -3.48
C TYR A 108 -4.25 5.13 -3.03
N TYR A 109 -5.47 4.80 -3.46
CA TYR A 109 -6.10 3.51 -3.22
C TYR A 109 -6.67 2.97 -4.54
N SER A 110 -6.10 1.88 -5.06
CA SER A 110 -6.59 1.25 -6.29
C SER A 110 -7.93 0.53 -6.02
N ILE A 111 -9.03 1.06 -6.55
CA ILE A 111 -10.35 0.43 -6.42
C ILE A 111 -10.67 -0.55 -7.55
N ILE A 112 -9.95 -0.46 -8.67
CA ILE A 112 -10.34 -1.19 -9.87
C ILE A 112 -9.89 -2.65 -9.75
N TRP A 113 -8.69 -2.92 -9.21
CA TRP A 113 -8.08 -4.26 -9.23
C TRP A 113 -7.57 -4.66 -7.86
N ASN A 114 -7.82 -5.92 -7.52
CA ASN A 114 -7.24 -6.58 -6.36
C ASN A 114 -6.89 -8.03 -6.73
N ASN A 115 -5.62 -8.28 -7.04
CA ASN A 115 -5.16 -9.63 -7.42
C ASN A 115 -5.26 -10.63 -6.27
N TRP A 116 -5.02 -10.22 -5.02
CA TRP A 116 -5.19 -11.08 -3.85
C TRP A 116 -6.60 -11.67 -3.75
N LEU A 117 -7.62 -10.85 -3.99
CA LEU A 117 -9.02 -11.29 -4.00
C LEU A 117 -9.48 -11.83 -5.35
N ASN A 118 -8.61 -11.85 -6.37
CA ASN A 118 -8.94 -12.17 -7.74
C ASN A 118 -10.19 -11.43 -8.25
N CYS A 119 -10.31 -10.14 -7.91
CA CYS A 119 -11.46 -9.32 -8.29
C CYS A 119 -11.05 -8.09 -9.10
N PHE A 120 -11.89 -7.75 -10.07
CA PHE A 120 -11.77 -6.57 -10.92
C PHE A 120 -13.13 -5.88 -11.04
N CYS A 121 -13.13 -4.56 -10.88
CA CYS A 121 -14.30 -3.74 -11.12
C CYS A 121 -14.37 -3.43 -12.62
N LEU A 122 -15.41 -3.93 -13.30
CA LEU A 122 -15.77 -3.48 -14.64
C LEU A 122 -16.50 -2.14 -14.47
N ILE A 123 -15.87 -1.05 -14.91
CA ILE A 123 -16.52 0.26 -15.04
C ILE A 123 -17.20 0.34 -16.39
#